data_AF-A1VV91-F1
#
_entry.id   AF-A1VV91-F1
#
_cell.length_a   1.000
_cell.length_b   1.000
_cell.length_c   1.000
_cell.angle_alpha   90.00
_cell.angle_beta   90.00
_cell.angle_gamma   90.00
#
_symmetry.space_group_name_H-M   'P 1'
#
loop_
_entity.id
_entity.type
_entity.pdbx_description
1 polymer ?
#
loop_
_entity_poly.entity_id
_entity_poly.type
_entity_poly.pdbx_seq_one_letter_code
_entity_poly.pdbx_strand_id
1 'polypeptide(L)' 'MYSPYFVRRHQGQLQLPDFQRSWVWDEDRIISLIASVSRGFPIGALMTLKTQTVGTNKFAHRLVQGASDRAVGN' A
#
# COMPACT_ATOMS: atom_id res chain seq x y z
N MET A 1 -17.62 11.36 9.69
CA MET A 1 -16.51 12.08 9.04
C MET A 1 -15.58 11.04 8.41
N TYR A 2 -15.83 10.67 7.15
CA TYR A 2 -15.08 9.64 6.45
C TYR A 2 -13.92 10.29 5.68
N SER A 3 -12.69 9.84 5.95
CA SER A 3 -11.50 10.26 5.22
C SER A 3 -11.53 9.66 3.80
N PRO A 4 -11.65 10.46 2.73
CA PRO A 4 -11.86 9.95 1.37
C PRO A 4 -10.60 9.38 0.71
N TYR A 5 -9.47 9.30 1.43
CA TYR A 5 -8.16 9.08 0.80
C TYR A 5 -7.76 7.62 0.56
N PHE A 6 -8.54 6.63 1.02
CA PHE A 6 -8.05 5.24 1.07
C PHE A 6 -8.57 4.29 -0.03
N VAL A 7 -9.53 4.70 -0.85
CA VAL A 7 -10.15 3.78 -1.82
C VAL A 7 -9.95 4.30 -3.23
N ARG A 8 -8.83 3.93 -3.91
CA ARG A 8 -8.71 3.64 -5.37
C ARG A 8 -7.35 3.00 -5.69
N ARG A 9 -7.28 1.67 -5.65
CA ARG A 9 -6.06 0.88 -6.00
C ARG A 9 -5.72 0.89 -7.49
N HIS A 10 -6.68 1.13 -8.37
CA HIS A 10 -6.49 1.02 -9.82
C HIS A 10 -6.00 2.32 -10.50
N GLN A 11 -5.93 3.45 -9.78
CA GLN A 11 -5.53 4.74 -10.35
C GLN A 11 -4.07 5.12 -10.04
N GLY A 12 -3.28 4.22 -9.44
CA GLY A 12 -1.89 4.51 -9.08
C GLY A 12 -1.72 5.58 -8.00
N GLN A 13 -2.78 5.91 -7.25
CA GLN A 13 -2.72 6.94 -6.19
C GLN A 13 -1.85 6.53 -5.00
N LEU A 14 -1.66 5.22 -4.80
CA LEU A 14 -0.78 4.66 -3.79
C LEU A 14 0.16 3.66 -4.46
N GLN A 15 1.46 3.90 -4.33
CA GLN A 15 2.51 3.08 -4.90
C GLN A 15 3.47 2.63 -3.80
N LEU A 16 3.95 1.39 -3.90
CA LEU A 16 5.05 0.94 -3.06
C LEU A 16 6.36 1.37 -3.73
N PRO A 17 7.26 2.04 -2.99
CA PRO A 17 8.61 2.28 -3.48
C PRO A 17 9.35 0.97 -3.73
N ASP A 18 10.25 0.98 -4.70
CA ASP A 18 11.13 -0.13 -5.07
C ASP A 18 12.03 -0.62 -3.92
N PHE A 19 12.44 0.29 -3.04
CA PHE A 19 13.20 -0.03 -1.82
C PHE A 19 12.35 -0.65 -0.70
N GLN A 20 11.03 -0.75 -0.86
CA GLN A 20 10.20 -1.42 0.13
C GLN A 20 10.46 -2.93 0.12
N ARG A 21 10.77 -3.47 1.31
CA ARG A 21 11.04 -4.90 1.48
C ARG A 21 9.78 -5.73 1.22
N SER A 22 9.99 -6.96 0.77
CA SER A 22 8.92 -7.93 0.67
C SER A 22 8.29 -8.18 2.04
N TRP A 23 6.99 -8.47 2.03
CA TRP A 23 6.25 -8.77 3.25
C TRP A 23 6.74 -10.06 3.91
N VAL A 24 6.86 -10.07 5.23
CA VAL A 24 7.41 -11.20 6.01
C VAL A 24 6.49 -11.70 7.11
N TRP A 25 5.26 -11.20 7.23
CA TRP A 25 4.40 -11.64 8.32
C TRP A 25 3.76 -12.98 7.99
N ASP A 26 3.71 -13.83 9.01
CA ASP A 26 2.93 -15.05 9.05
C ASP A 26 1.41 -14.77 9.09
N GLU A 27 0.62 -15.83 8.84
CA GLU A 27 -0.84 -15.75 8.78
C GLU A 27 -1.46 -15.34 10.14
N ASP A 28 -0.91 -15.83 11.25
CA ASP A 28 -1.39 -15.54 12.60
C ASP A 28 -1.30 -14.05 12.95
N ARG A 29 -0.20 -13.38 12.58
CA ARG A 29 -0.04 -11.93 12.74
C ARG A 29 -1.04 -11.15 11.90
N ILE A 30 -1.35 -11.61 10.69
CA ILE A 30 -2.36 -10.98 9.83
C ILE A 30 -3.75 -11.07 10.49
N ILE A 31 -4.12 -12.25 10.97
CA ILE A 31 -5.40 -12.48 11.66
C ILE A 31 -5.49 -11.61 12.92
N SER A 32 -4.43 -11.57 13.73
CA SER A 32 -4.37 -10.75 14.94
C SER A 32 -4.51 -9.26 14.64
N LEU A 33 -3.84 -8.77 13.59
CA LEU A 33 -3.96 -7.38 13.13
C LEU A 33 -5.41 -7.05 12.76
N ILE A 34 -6.06 -7.89 11.94
CA ILE A 34 -7.46 -7.68 11.51
C ILE A 34 -8.40 -7.69 12.72
N ALA A 35 -8.20 -8.62 13.67
CA ALA A 35 -9.00 -8.70 14.89
C ALA A 35 -8.81 -7.47 15.78
N SER A 36 -7.61 -6.89 15.82
CA SER A 36 -7.33 -5.65 16.55
C SER A 36 -8.06 -4.46 15.92
N VAL A 37 -8.00 -4.31 14.59
CA VAL A 37 -8.70 -3.23 13.86
C VAL A 37 -10.20 -3.35 14.08
N SER A 38 -10.72 -4.57 13.97
CA SER A 38 -12.16 -4.87 14.10
C SER A 38 -12.70 -4.55 15.50
N ARG A 39 -11.84 -4.64 16.53
CA ARG A 39 -12.17 -4.28 17.91
C ARG A 39 -11.90 -2.81 18.24
N GLY A 40 -11.46 -2.01 17.26
CA GLY A 40 -11.20 -0.57 17.42
C GLY A 40 -9.94 -0.24 18.22
N PHE A 41 -9.06 -1.22 18.42
CA PHE A 41 -7.77 -0.94 19.05
C PHE A 41 -6.87 -0.14 18.09
N PRO A 42 -6.12 0.85 18.58
CA PRO A 42 -5.21 1.61 17.73
C PRO A 42 -4.08 0.71 17.24
N ILE A 43 -3.75 0.80 15.95
CA ILE A 43 -2.66 0.01 15.37
C ILE A 43 -1.70 0.91 14.62
N GLY A 44 -0.56 1.16 15.26
CA GLY A 44 0.60 1.82 14.66
C GLY A 44 0.26 3.10 13.90
N ALA A 45 1.05 3.37 12.85
CA ALA A 45 0.82 4.47 11.94
C ALA A 45 1.17 4.04 10.50
N LEU A 46 0.44 4.59 9.53
CA LEU A 46 0.77 4.49 8.11
C LEU A 46 1.39 5.81 7.66
N MET A 47 2.57 5.75 7.07
CA MET A 47 3.25 6.92 6.52
C MET A 47 3.09 6.95 5.00
N THR A 48 2.60 8.08 4.48
CA THR A 48 2.45 8.32 3.05
C THR A 48 3.20 9.57 2.65
N LEU A 49 3.93 9.52 1.54
CA LEU A 49 4.57 10.69 0.95
C LEU A 49 3.79 11.13 -0.28
N LYS A 50 3.21 12.33 -0.25
CA LYS A 50 2.55 12.93 -1.42
C LYS A 50 3.60 13.55 -2.32
N THR A 51 3.85 12.94 -3.47
CA THR A 51 4.73 13.50 -4.50
C THR A 51 3.91 14.37 -5.45
N GLN A 52 4.28 15.65 -5.59
CA GLN A 52 3.64 16.59 -6.53
C GLN A 52 4.50 16.85 -7.78
N THR A 53 5.64 16.17 -7.91
CA THR A 53 6.61 16.49 -8.96
C THR A 53 6.30 15.74 -10.27
N VAL A 54 5.85 16.51 -11.27
CA VAL A 54 5.96 16.13 -12.68
C VAL A 54 7.41 16.39 -13.10
N GLY A 55 8.27 15.37 -13.02
CA GLY A 55 9.65 15.46 -13.53
C GLY A 55 10.72 14.93 -12.58
N THR A 56 11.57 14.06 -13.13
CA THR A 56 12.95 13.71 -12.76
C THR A 56 13.25 13.06 -11.39
N ASN A 57 12.39 13.11 -10.38
CA ASN A 57 12.61 12.47 -9.08
C ASN A 57 11.40 11.63 -8.60
N LYS A 58 10.98 10.66 -9.43
CA LYS A 58 10.05 9.61 -8.98
C LYS A 58 10.88 8.40 -8.52
N PHE A 59 10.67 7.94 -7.29
CA PHE A 59 11.16 6.62 -6.88
C PHE A 59 10.59 5.56 -7.84
N ALA A 60 11.38 4.55 -8.20
CA ALA A 60 10.82 3.46 -8.97
C ALA A 60 9.73 2.79 -8.13
N HIS A 61 8.65 2.39 -8.79
CA HIS A 61 7.54 1.74 -8.13
C HIS A 61 7.69 0.23 -8.29
N ARG A 62 7.33 -0.50 -7.24
CA ARG A 62 7.24 -1.96 -7.27
C ARG A 62 5.79 -2.38 -7.13
N LEU A 63 5.38 -3.38 -7.92
CA LEU A 63 4.08 -4.01 -7.75
C LEU A 63 3.99 -4.69 -6.37
N VAL A 64 2.82 -4.62 -5.76
CA VAL A 64 2.55 -5.38 -4.54
C VAL A 64 2.73 -6.87 -4.85
N GLN A 65 3.38 -7.61 -3.95
CA GLN A 65 3.56 -9.05 -4.10
C GLN A 65 2.19 -9.73 -4.28
N GLY A 66 2.06 -10.57 -5.31
CA GLY A 66 0.80 -11.21 -5.68
C GLY A 66 -0.14 -10.38 -6.58
N ALA A 67 0.24 -9.15 -6.97
CA ALA A 67 -0.49 -8.43 -8.00
C ALA A 67 -0.31 -9.12 -9.36
N SER A 68 -1.40 -9.35 -10.09
CA SER A 68 -1.34 -9.92 -11.44
C SER A 68 -0.70 -8.93 -12.41
N ASP A 69 0.23 -9.40 -13.24
CA ASP A 69 0.94 -8.64 -14.28
C ASP A 69 0.05 -8.29 -15.50
N ARG A 70 -1.25 -8.07 -15.29
CA ARG A 70 -2.20 -7.71 -16.37
C ARG A 70 -2.10 -6.22 -16.76
N ALA A 71 -0.92 -5.64 -16.67
CA ALA A 71 -0.62 -4.30 -17.15
C ALA A 71 0.24 -4.28 -18.42
N VAL A 72 0.50 -5.44 -19.04
CA VAL A 72 1.18 -5.52 -20.34
C VAL A 72 0.43 -6.49 -21.26
N GLY A 73 -0.21 -5.96 -22.30
CA GLY A 73 -0.77 -6.75 -23.39
C GLY A 73 -1.73 -5.96 -24.27
N ASN A 74 -1.18 -5.48 -25.40
CA ASN A 74 -1.79 -5.04 -26.69
C ASN A 74 -3.28 -4.69 -26.73
#